data_AF-B3H231-F1
#
_entry.id   AF-B3H231-F1
#
_cell.length_a   1.000
_cell.length_b   1.000
_cell.length_c   1.000
_cell.angle_alpha   90.00
_cell.angle_beta   90.00
_cell.angle_gamma   90.00
#
_symmetry.space_group_name_H-M   'P 1'
#
loop_
_entity.id
_entity.type
_entity.pdbx_description
1 polymer ?
#
loop_
_entity_poly.entity_id
_entity_poly.type
_entity_poly.pdbx_seq_one_letter_code
_entity_poly.pdbx_strand_id
1 'polypeptide(L)'
;MYRNKNGRFYRRKCVNKVMLSGSFFAVGFGLFWLGWILFTLIHKGIPELSLSLFTLPTPAPNETGGLSNAIMGSFMMLVFATLIGTPVGILAGTYLAEYGRYSKLAKVTRFLNDILLSAPSIIIGLFIYAIYVSHVKHYSGGRVLLRSLF
;
A
#
# COMPACT_ATOMS: atom_id res chain seq x y z
N MET A 1 29.34 -4.98 -52.12
CA MET A 1 29.62 -4.19 -50.89
C MET A 1 29.29 -5.01 -49.63
N TYR A 2 30.24 -5.79 -49.09
CA TYR A 2 30.08 -6.47 -47.80
C TYR A 2 30.37 -5.49 -46.65
N ARG A 3 29.36 -4.73 -46.23
CA ARG A 3 29.46 -3.77 -45.12
C ARG A 3 29.57 -4.55 -43.81
N ASN A 4 30.73 -4.47 -43.16
CA ASN A 4 31.08 -5.02 -41.85
C ASN A 4 29.92 -4.94 -40.82
N LYS A 5 29.17 -6.04 -40.62
CA LYS A 5 28.05 -6.17 -39.67
C LYS A 5 28.50 -6.62 -38.26
N ASN A 6 29.78 -6.96 -38.09
CA ASN A 6 30.28 -7.64 -36.89
C ASN A 6 30.38 -6.69 -35.67
N GLY A 7 30.78 -5.43 -35.88
CA GLY A 7 30.95 -4.45 -34.79
C GLY A 7 29.64 -4.05 -34.07
N ARG A 8 28.53 -3.89 -34.81
CA ARG A 8 27.22 -3.57 -34.20
C ARG A 8 26.61 -4.77 -33.46
N PHE A 9 26.87 -5.98 -33.94
CA PHE A 9 26.42 -7.22 -33.31
C PHE A 9 27.17 -7.50 -32.01
N TYR A 10 28.51 -7.31 -31.99
CA TYR A 10 29.32 -7.47 -30.77
C TYR A 10 28.96 -6.44 -29.70
N ARG A 11 28.73 -5.17 -30.08
CA ARG A 11 28.27 -4.12 -29.17
C ARG A 11 26.89 -4.43 -28.58
N ARG A 12 25.95 -4.95 -29.38
CA ARG A 12 24.63 -5.39 -28.89
C ARG A 12 24.73 -6.54 -27.89
N LYS A 13 25.62 -7.52 -28.11
CA LYS A 13 25.85 -8.62 -27.17
C LYS A 13 26.47 -8.16 -25.85
N CYS A 14 27.43 -7.24 -25.88
CA CYS A 14 27.98 -6.65 -24.66
C CYS A 14 26.94 -5.85 -23.90
N VAL A 15 26.19 -4.96 -24.57
CA VAL A 15 25.11 -4.19 -23.93
C VAL A 15 24.07 -5.12 -23.32
N ASN A 16 23.64 -6.15 -24.04
CA ASN A 16 22.68 -7.12 -23.51
C ASN A 16 23.22 -7.87 -22.29
N LYS A 17 24.49 -8.30 -22.30
CA LYS A 17 25.11 -8.97 -21.15
C LYS A 17 25.22 -8.03 -19.95
N VAL A 18 25.64 -6.78 -20.15
CA VAL A 18 25.74 -5.79 -19.07
C VAL A 18 24.36 -5.46 -18.49
N MET A 19 23.37 -5.21 -19.33
CA MET A 19 22.01 -4.92 -18.86
C MET A 19 21.40 -6.11 -18.13
N LEU A 20 21.58 -7.33 -18.65
CA LEU A 20 21.05 -8.53 -18.01
C LEU A 20 21.71 -8.79 -16.65
N SER A 21 23.04 -8.67 -16.56
CA SER A 21 23.76 -8.76 -15.28
C SER A 21 23.32 -7.68 -14.29
N GLY A 22 23.10 -6.45 -14.77
CA GLY A 22 22.58 -5.36 -13.95
C GLY A 22 21.19 -5.64 -13.39
N SER A 23 20.29 -6.19 -14.22
CA SER A 23 18.95 -6.62 -13.78
C SER A 23 19.02 -7.74 -12.73
N PHE A 24 19.86 -8.75 -12.94
CA PHE A 24 20.05 -9.82 -11.94
C PHE A 24 20.61 -9.29 -10.63
N PHE A 25 21.54 -8.35 -10.68
CA PHE A 25 22.08 -7.71 -9.48
C PHE A 25 21.02 -6.89 -8.74
N ALA A 26 20.21 -6.10 -9.46
CA ALA A 26 19.13 -5.32 -8.88
C ALA A 26 18.08 -6.22 -8.20
N VAL A 27 17.69 -7.33 -8.83
CA VAL A 27 16.79 -8.32 -8.24
C VAL A 27 17.43 -8.97 -7.01
N GLY A 28 18.70 -9.39 -7.10
CA GLY A 28 19.43 -9.97 -5.97
C GLY A 28 19.52 -9.02 -4.78
N PHE A 29 19.78 -7.74 -5.02
CA PHE A 29 19.81 -6.70 -4.00
C PHE A 29 18.45 -6.52 -3.34
N GLY A 30 17.36 -6.47 -4.12
CA GLY A 30 16.00 -6.40 -3.59
C GLY A 30 15.62 -7.63 -2.77
N LEU A 31 15.93 -8.83 -3.27
CA LEU A 31 15.69 -10.10 -2.58
C LEU A 31 16.49 -10.22 -1.29
N PHE A 32 17.72 -9.69 -1.26
CA PHE A 32 18.53 -9.65 -0.04
C PHE A 32 17.83 -8.86 1.06
N TRP A 33 17.38 -7.63 0.77
CA TRP A 33 16.68 -6.79 1.75
C TRP A 33 15.33 -7.37 2.15
N LEU A 34 14.58 -7.93 1.20
CA LEU A 34 13.31 -8.61 1.49
C LEU A 34 13.55 -9.81 2.41
N GLY A 35 14.53 -10.65 2.10
CA GLY A 35 14.91 -11.81 2.91
C GLY A 35 15.37 -11.39 4.31
N TRP A 36 16.15 -10.31 4.42
CA TRP A 36 16.57 -9.76 5.70
C TRP A 36 15.39 -9.27 6.56
N ILE A 37 14.45 -8.54 5.97
CA ILE A 37 13.26 -8.05 6.68
C ILE A 37 12.38 -9.23 7.10
N LEU A 38 12.17 -10.22 6.23
CA LEU A 38 11.40 -11.42 6.58
C LEU A 38 12.09 -12.22 7.69
N PHE A 39 13.40 -12.39 7.63
CA PHE A 39 14.17 -13.07 8.67
C PHE A 39 14.06 -12.35 10.01
N THR A 40 14.24 -11.03 10.04
CA THR A 40 14.12 -10.25 11.28
C THR A 40 12.69 -10.24 11.81
N LEU A 41 11.67 -10.18 10.94
CA LEU A 41 10.26 -10.30 11.30
C LEU A 41 9.96 -11.65 11.96
N ILE A 42 10.44 -12.75 11.39
CA ILE A 42 10.21 -14.09 11.92
C ILE A 42 10.97 -14.28 13.25
N HIS A 43 12.26 -13.92 13.28
CA HIS A 43 13.11 -14.10 14.46
C HIS A 43 12.63 -13.28 15.66
N LYS A 44 12.16 -12.04 15.43
CA LYS A 44 11.62 -11.19 16.50
C LYS A 44 10.13 -11.40 16.75
N GLY A 45 9.38 -11.85 15.74
CA GLY A 45 7.93 -12.01 15.81
C GLY A 45 7.50 -13.31 16.47
N ILE A 46 8.12 -14.46 16.15
CA ILE A 46 7.72 -15.77 16.70
C ILE A 46 7.71 -15.79 18.24
N PRO A 47 8.74 -15.28 18.95
CA PRO A 47 8.74 -15.30 20.42
C PRO A 47 7.59 -14.50 21.04
N GLU A 48 7.08 -13.49 20.34
CA GLU A 48 6.00 -12.61 20.79
C GLU A 48 4.60 -13.15 20.47
N LEU A 49 4.50 -14.23 19.66
CA LEU A 49 3.24 -14.89 19.33
C LEU A 49 2.68 -15.64 20.53
N SER A 50 2.00 -14.90 21.40
CA SER A 50 1.29 -15.39 22.57
C SER A 50 -0.21 -15.13 22.43
N LEU A 51 -1.05 -15.90 23.13
CA LEU A 51 -2.50 -15.66 23.14
C LEU A 51 -2.83 -14.24 23.64
N SER A 52 -2.03 -13.74 24.59
CA SER A 52 -2.08 -12.37 25.10
C SER A 52 -1.93 -11.30 24.03
N LEU A 53 -1.14 -11.56 22.98
CA LEU A 53 -0.97 -10.61 21.87
C LEU A 53 -2.28 -10.37 21.12
N PHE A 54 -3.18 -11.35 21.06
CA PHE A 54 -4.46 -11.20 20.36
C PHE A 54 -5.60 -10.71 21.26
N THR A 55 -5.54 -11.02 22.56
CA THR A 55 -6.64 -10.70 23.48
C THR A 55 -6.46 -9.37 24.21
N LEU A 56 -5.22 -8.95 24.48
CA LEU A 56 -4.96 -7.72 25.23
C LEU A 56 -5.11 -6.48 24.35
N PRO A 57 -5.65 -5.37 24.90
CA PRO A 57 -5.72 -4.09 24.21
C PRO A 57 -4.31 -3.54 23.94
N THR A 58 -4.22 -2.72 22.90
CA THR A 58 -2.99 -1.98 22.59
C THR A 58 -2.81 -0.87 23.60
N PRO A 59 -1.76 -0.92 24.44
CA PRO A 59 -1.59 0.01 25.53
C PRO A 59 -0.85 1.28 25.05
N ALA A 60 -0.58 2.20 25.96
CA ALA A 60 0.30 3.33 25.67
C ALA A 60 1.73 2.81 25.39
N PRO A 61 2.53 3.43 24.50
CA PRO A 61 3.95 3.15 24.35
C PRO A 61 4.69 3.05 25.68
N ASN A 62 5.58 2.06 25.73
CA ASN A 62 6.32 1.56 26.89
C ASN A 62 5.52 0.67 27.86
N GLU A 63 4.27 0.33 27.56
CA GLU A 63 3.50 -0.65 28.34
C GLU A 63 3.37 -2.00 27.61
N THR A 64 3.31 -3.09 28.38
CA THR A 64 3.08 -4.43 27.85
C THR A 64 1.59 -4.60 27.52
N GLY A 65 1.27 -5.00 26.29
CA GLY A 65 -0.11 -5.27 25.89
C GLY A 65 -0.19 -5.93 24.51
N GLY A 66 -1.36 -5.91 23.89
CA GLY A 66 -1.64 -6.68 22.67
C GLY A 66 -2.13 -5.85 21.49
N LEU A 67 -2.63 -6.54 20.47
CA LEU A 67 -3.07 -5.99 19.19
C LEU A 67 -4.60 -6.01 19.03
N SER A 68 -5.36 -6.33 20.07
CA SER A 68 -6.80 -6.62 19.93
C SER A 68 -7.60 -5.44 19.36
N ASN A 69 -7.34 -4.22 19.85
CA ASN A 69 -8.00 -3.00 19.37
C ASN A 69 -7.60 -2.66 17.93
N ALA A 70 -6.35 -2.89 17.54
CA ALA A 70 -5.89 -2.64 16.18
C ALA A 70 -6.52 -3.63 15.19
N ILE A 71 -6.60 -4.92 15.55
CA ILE A 71 -7.27 -5.95 14.74
C ILE A 71 -8.75 -5.61 14.57
N MET A 72 -9.44 -5.32 15.67
CA MET A 72 -10.87 -4.96 15.62
C MET A 72 -11.10 -3.67 14.82
N GLY A 73 -10.26 -2.64 15.02
CA GLY A 73 -10.33 -1.39 14.28
C GLY A 73 -10.10 -1.59 12.79
N SER A 74 -9.08 -2.37 12.39
CA SER A 74 -8.82 -2.72 11.00
C SER A 74 -9.96 -3.52 10.37
N PHE A 75 -10.54 -4.47 11.12
CA PHE A 75 -11.68 -5.23 10.66
C PHE A 75 -12.91 -4.35 10.43
N MET A 76 -13.23 -3.47 11.38
CA MET A 76 -14.32 -2.50 11.24
C MET A 76 -14.07 -1.57 10.04
N MET A 77 -12.87 -1.02 9.89
CA MET A 77 -12.50 -0.18 8.74
C MET A 77 -12.69 -0.92 7.42
N LEU A 78 -12.24 -2.18 7.34
CA LEU A 78 -12.43 -3.03 6.17
C LEU A 78 -13.92 -3.23 5.86
N VAL A 79 -14.72 -3.61 6.86
CA VAL A 79 -16.15 -3.85 6.72
C VAL A 79 -16.88 -2.61 6.21
N PHE A 80 -16.65 -1.44 6.81
CA PHE A 80 -17.27 -0.19 6.36
C PHE A 80 -16.78 0.22 4.97
N ALA A 81 -15.48 0.08 4.69
CA ALA A 81 -14.92 0.38 3.38
C ALA A 81 -15.52 -0.52 2.29
N THR A 82 -15.72 -1.80 2.54
CA THR A 82 -16.36 -2.73 1.60
C THR A 82 -17.86 -2.46 1.47
N LEU A 83 -18.59 -2.33 2.57
CA LEU A 83 -20.05 -2.13 2.55
C LEU A 83 -20.47 -0.86 1.81
N ILE A 84 -19.67 0.21 1.89
CA ILE A 84 -19.97 1.47 1.22
C ILE A 84 -19.23 1.56 -0.12
N GLY A 85 -17.93 1.26 -0.13
CA GLY A 85 -17.07 1.42 -1.31
C GLY A 85 -17.40 0.43 -2.42
N THR A 86 -17.73 -0.82 -2.11
CA THR A 86 -18.01 -1.82 -3.14
C THR A 86 -19.30 -1.51 -3.90
N PRO A 87 -20.47 -1.25 -3.26
CA PRO A 87 -21.68 -0.90 -4.00
C PRO A 87 -21.51 0.38 -4.83
N VAL A 88 -20.91 1.43 -4.28
CA VAL A 88 -20.67 2.69 -4.99
C VAL A 88 -19.73 2.47 -6.18
N GLY A 89 -18.66 1.70 -5.99
CA GLY A 89 -17.69 1.37 -7.04
C GLY A 89 -18.32 0.55 -8.17
N ILE A 90 -19.16 -0.44 -7.84
CA ILE A 90 -19.89 -1.23 -8.84
C ILE A 90 -20.84 -0.32 -9.62
N LEU A 91 -21.67 0.48 -8.95
CA LEU A 91 -22.63 1.37 -9.62
C LEU A 91 -21.95 2.39 -10.53
N ALA A 92 -20.87 3.01 -10.07
CA ALA A 92 -20.07 3.94 -10.87
C ALA A 92 -19.42 3.23 -12.06
N GLY A 93 -18.87 2.03 -11.83
CA GLY A 93 -18.27 1.19 -12.86
C GLY A 93 -19.26 0.78 -13.95
N THR A 94 -20.45 0.33 -13.56
CA THR A 94 -21.52 -0.04 -14.51
C THR A 94 -22.02 1.18 -15.28
N TYR A 95 -22.18 2.34 -14.63
CA TYR A 95 -22.57 3.59 -15.31
C TYR A 95 -21.52 4.01 -16.35
N LEU A 96 -20.22 3.92 -16.02
CA LEU A 96 -19.12 4.22 -16.93
C LEU A 96 -18.98 3.22 -18.08
N ALA A 97 -19.35 1.96 -17.87
CA ALA A 97 -19.33 0.93 -18.91
C ALA A 97 -20.44 1.19 -19.95
N GLU A 98 -21.65 1.53 -19.50
CA GLU A 98 -22.82 1.71 -20.35
C GLU A 98 -22.84 3.08 -21.05
N TYR A 99 -22.67 4.18 -20.30
CA TYR A 99 -22.83 5.56 -20.81
C TYR A 99 -21.52 6.25 -21.17
N GLY A 100 -20.42 5.51 -21.11
CA GLY A 100 -19.07 6.03 -21.15
C GLY A 100 -18.59 6.66 -22.47
N ARG A 101 -19.35 6.48 -23.56
CA ARG A 101 -19.00 7.04 -24.89
C ARG A 101 -19.61 8.42 -25.15
N TYR A 102 -20.71 8.77 -24.49
CA TYR A 102 -21.48 9.99 -24.82
C TYR A 102 -21.63 10.97 -23.64
N SER A 103 -21.30 10.57 -22.41
CA SER A 103 -21.45 11.40 -21.20
C SER A 103 -20.16 12.16 -20.86
N LYS A 104 -20.24 13.50 -20.75
CA LYS A 104 -19.14 14.34 -20.21
C LYS A 104 -18.79 13.94 -18.77
N LEU A 105 -19.78 13.51 -17.98
CA LEU A 105 -19.56 13.04 -16.61
C LEU A 105 -18.68 11.80 -16.59
N ALA A 106 -18.92 10.83 -17.48
CA ALA A 106 -18.09 9.62 -17.56
C ALA A 106 -16.63 9.92 -17.88
N LYS A 107 -16.35 10.95 -18.70
CA LYS A 107 -14.97 11.38 -19.00
C LYS A 107 -14.28 11.98 -17.77
N VAL A 108 -14.98 12.80 -16.99
CA VAL A 108 -14.45 13.39 -15.74
C VAL A 108 -14.23 12.31 -14.69
N THR A 109 -15.20 11.41 -14.49
CA THR A 109 -15.08 10.31 -13.51
C THR A 109 -13.92 9.38 -13.84
N ARG A 110 -13.69 9.03 -15.12
CA ARG A 110 -12.51 8.24 -15.52
C ARG A 110 -11.21 8.97 -15.21
N PHE A 111 -11.12 10.24 -15.55
CA PHE A 111 -9.92 11.04 -15.26
C PHE A 111 -9.62 11.12 -13.76
N LEU A 112 -10.64 11.35 -12.93
CA LEU A 112 -10.49 11.34 -11.47
C LEU A 112 -10.07 9.96 -10.96
N ASN A 113 -10.66 8.88 -11.48
CA ASN A 113 -10.28 7.51 -11.12
C ASN A 113 -8.82 7.22 -11.49
N ASP A 114 -8.35 7.63 -12.68
CA ASP A 114 -6.96 7.44 -13.09
C ASP A 114 -5.99 8.22 -12.21
N ILE A 115 -6.35 9.43 -11.77
CA ILE A 115 -5.59 10.19 -10.78
C ILE A 115 -5.56 9.45 -9.44
N LEU A 116 -6.71 8.98 -8.94
CA LEU A 116 -6.81 8.28 -7.66
C LEU A 116 -6.00 6.99 -7.64
N LEU A 117 -5.98 6.25 -8.75
CA LEU A 117 -5.19 5.01 -8.91
C LEU A 117 -3.69 5.27 -9.08
N SER A 118 -3.32 6.41 -9.66
CA SER A 118 -1.91 6.80 -9.86
C SER A 118 -1.32 7.54 -8.66
N ALA A 119 -2.18 8.09 -7.79
CA ALA A 119 -1.76 8.84 -6.62
C ALA A 119 -1.03 7.91 -5.64
N PRO A 120 0.17 8.29 -5.16
CA PRO A 120 0.81 7.60 -4.06
C PRO A 120 -0.13 7.54 -2.84
N SER A 121 -0.32 6.35 -2.26
CA SER A 121 -1.23 6.13 -1.13
C SER A 121 -0.92 7.04 0.08
N ILE A 122 0.35 7.41 0.26
CA ILE A 122 0.79 8.35 1.32
C ILE A 122 0.15 9.74 1.18
N ILE A 123 -0.05 10.22 -0.05
CA ILE A 123 -0.65 11.54 -0.31
C ILE A 123 -2.14 11.51 0.08
N ILE A 124 -2.84 10.44 -0.27
CA ILE A 124 -4.25 10.24 0.12
C ILE A 124 -4.38 10.21 1.64
N GLY A 125 -3.48 9.50 2.33
CA GLY A 125 -3.43 9.46 3.80
C GLY A 125 -3.21 10.83 4.43
N LEU A 126 -2.23 11.59 3.94
CA LEU A 126 -1.94 12.95 4.41
C LEU A 126 -3.10 13.91 4.16
N PHE A 127 -3.78 13.80 3.02
CA PHE A 127 -4.95 14.62 2.69
C PHE A 127 -6.09 14.38 3.68
N ILE A 128 -6.49 13.12 3.90
CA ILE A 128 -7.55 12.76 4.86
C ILE A 128 -7.18 13.21 6.27
N TYR A 129 -5.91 13.04 6.66
CA TYR A 129 -5.41 13.53 7.95
C TYR A 129 -5.62 15.05 8.10
N ALA A 130 -5.22 15.82 7.08
CA ALA A 130 -5.30 17.27 7.11
C ALA A 130 -6.73 17.81 7.17
N ILE A 131 -7.69 17.20 6.45
CA ILE A 131 -9.06 17.71 6.37
C ILE A 131 -9.98 17.20 7.49
N TYR A 132 -9.74 16.00 8.00
CA TYR A 132 -10.66 15.33 8.93
C TYR A 132 -10.00 15.06 10.28
N VAL A 133 -8.92 14.29 10.31
CA VAL A 133 -8.30 13.83 11.57
C VAL A 133 -7.80 15.00 12.43
N SER A 134 -7.18 16.00 11.79
CA SER A 134 -6.65 17.19 12.48
C SER A 134 -7.75 18.05 13.15
N HIS A 135 -8.96 18.05 12.59
CA HIS A 135 -10.07 18.88 13.06
C HIS A 135 -10.90 18.18 14.13
N VAL A 136 -11.08 16.86 13.99
CA VAL A 136 -12.00 16.10 14.85
C VAL A 136 -11.51 16.05 16.29
N LYS A 137 -10.18 16.10 16.57
CA LYS A 137 -9.51 16.14 17.91
C LYS A 137 -9.98 15.14 18.98
N HIS A 138 -11.05 14.39 18.72
CA HIS A 138 -11.64 13.33 19.49
C HIS A 138 -11.39 12.03 18.74
N TYR A 139 -10.41 11.30 19.21
CA TYR A 139 -10.22 9.93 18.80
C TYR A 139 -11.22 9.09 19.59
N SER A 140 -12.45 9.09 19.08
CA SER A 140 -13.55 8.39 19.74
C SER A 140 -13.43 6.90 19.46
N GLY A 141 -12.68 6.25 20.35
CA GLY A 141 -12.73 4.82 20.63
C GLY A 141 -12.44 4.54 22.11
N GLY A 142 -12.86 5.43 23.01
CA GLY A 142 -12.67 5.31 24.46
C GLY A 142 -11.26 5.68 24.93
N ARG A 143 -11.17 6.54 25.94
CA ARG A 143 -9.97 6.90 26.73
C ARG A 143 -8.85 5.85 26.61
N VAL A 144 -7.72 6.18 25.96
CA VAL A 144 -6.33 5.76 26.31
C VAL A 144 -5.29 6.10 25.22
N LEU A 145 -5.64 6.21 23.93
CA LEU A 145 -4.61 6.09 22.88
C LEU A 145 -3.85 7.34 22.39
N LEU A 146 -3.90 8.49 23.08
CA LEU A 146 -3.33 9.75 22.52
C LEU A 146 -2.41 10.61 23.35
N ARG A 147 -2.08 10.17 24.56
CA ARG A 147 -1.02 10.83 25.30
C ARG A 147 0.33 10.13 25.15
N SER A 148 0.40 9.16 24.25
CA SER A 148 1.51 8.21 24.25
C SER A 148 2.28 8.22 22.92
N LEU A 149 1.70 8.66 21.81
CA LEU A 149 2.43 8.76 20.54
C LEU A 149 3.08 10.13 20.26
N PHE A 150 3.29 10.95 21.31
CA PHE A 150 4.29 12.03 21.38
C PHE A 150 4.71 12.27 22.83
#